data_AF-A0A1V6GBN6-F1
#
_entry.id   AF-A0A1V6GBN6-F1
#
_cell.length_a   1.000
_cell.length_b   1.000
_cell.length_c   1.000
_cell.angle_alpha   90.00
_cell.angle_beta   90.00
_cell.angle_gamma   90.00
#
_symmetry.space_group_name_H-M   'P 1'
#
loop_
_entity.id
_entity.type
_entity.pdbx_description
1 polymer ?
#
loop_
_entity_poly.entity_id
_entity_poly.type
_entity_poly.pdbx_seq_one_letter_code
_entity_poly.pdbx_strand_id
1 'polypeptide(L)'
;MKISTINSIEISSLCDRKCPYCPAKDQGQHRKTGLMDMDTFDAALVWVRHFSVKGTQRELNLFGVGEPTLNPLLPEMISKARAIMPMRLPVHINTNGHWIDTSTTLITEAEMDYAKRLKTSGIDHIDITGHDAFRTAKAIRIFQAVGICGNLSFDYITQPNNWAGQVDWFKPMYNAGPCPWLGRGQVMVMSDGNVTRCCIDAFGTGILGTVHDQLDTIEVSPFALCDGCHHQTKS
;
A
#
# COMPACT_ATOMS: atom_id res chain seq x y z
N MET A 1 6.18 -0.79 -22.28
CA MET A 1 5.20 0.21 -21.80
C MET A 1 5.94 1.16 -20.87
N LYS A 2 5.59 2.45 -20.76
CA LYS A 2 6.26 3.37 -19.83
C LYS A 2 5.52 3.47 -18.50
N ILE A 3 6.21 3.87 -17.43
CA ILE A 3 5.55 4.22 -16.16
C ILE A 3 4.52 5.31 -16.45
N SER A 4 3.30 5.10 -16.00
CA SER A 4 2.19 6.03 -16.21
C SER A 4 1.31 6.24 -14.99
N THR A 5 1.52 5.51 -13.89
CA THR A 5 0.69 5.58 -12.69
C THR A 5 1.52 5.18 -11.47
N ILE A 6 1.44 5.94 -10.39
CA ILE A 6 1.88 5.48 -9.06
C ILE A 6 0.66 4.89 -8.37
N ASN A 7 0.52 3.57 -8.32
CA ASN A 7 -0.66 2.97 -7.69
C ASN A 7 -0.59 3.10 -6.16
N SER A 8 0.60 2.85 -5.61
CA SER A 8 0.80 2.86 -4.16
C SER A 8 2.08 3.59 -3.75
N ILE A 9 2.03 4.22 -2.59
CA ILE A 9 3.18 4.79 -1.89
C ILE A 9 3.26 4.09 -0.53
N GLU A 10 4.33 3.32 -0.33
CA GLU A 10 4.61 2.65 0.93
C GLU A 10 5.09 3.66 1.97
N ILE A 11 4.18 4.18 2.80
CA ILE A 11 4.56 5.13 3.85
C ILE A 11 5.25 4.47 5.05
N SER A 12 5.17 3.15 5.16
CA SER A 12 5.83 2.34 6.19
C SER A 12 6.14 0.97 5.62
N SER A 13 7.42 0.57 5.64
CA SER A 13 7.81 -0.84 5.43
C SER A 13 7.87 -1.64 6.72
N LEU A 14 7.71 -0.98 7.87
CA LEU A 14 7.68 -1.64 9.17
C LEU A 14 6.30 -2.22 9.44
N CYS A 15 6.23 -3.32 10.16
CA CYS A 15 4.98 -3.92 10.60
C CYS A 15 5.15 -4.45 12.03
N ASP A 16 4.11 -4.31 12.84
CA ASP A 16 4.04 -4.84 14.21
C ASP A 16 3.79 -6.36 14.23
N ARG A 17 3.41 -6.94 13.09
CA ARG A 17 3.10 -8.36 12.94
C ARG A 17 4.16 -9.11 12.13
N LYS A 18 4.29 -10.40 12.43
CA LYS A 18 5.17 -11.36 11.72
C LYS A 18 4.35 -12.48 11.10
N CYS A 19 3.36 -12.12 10.30
CA CYS A 19 2.46 -13.08 9.68
C CYS A 19 3.24 -14.07 8.79
N PRO A 20 2.94 -15.39 8.83
CA PRO A 20 3.70 -16.40 8.08
C PRO A 20 3.59 -16.23 6.55
N TYR A 21 2.50 -15.63 6.08
CA TYR A 21 2.21 -15.36 4.66
C TYR A 21 2.72 -14.02 4.13
N CYS A 22 3.46 -13.27 4.95
CA CYS A 22 3.84 -11.90 4.61
C CYS A 22 5.37 -11.72 4.67
N PRO A 23 6.01 -11.13 3.64
CA PRO A 23 7.45 -10.90 3.60
C PRO A 23 7.88 -9.75 4.51
N ALA A 24 6.94 -9.02 5.16
CA ALA A 24 7.23 -7.81 5.93
C ALA A 24 8.38 -7.96 6.94
N LYS A 25 8.46 -9.13 7.59
CA LYS A 25 9.47 -9.46 8.60
C LYS A 25 10.90 -9.62 8.03
N ASP A 26 11.03 -9.91 6.74
CA ASP A 26 12.31 -10.23 6.09
C ASP A 26 12.83 -9.10 5.20
N GLN A 27 12.03 -8.04 4.95
CA GLN A 27 12.40 -6.94 4.05
C GLN A 27 13.73 -6.28 4.39
N GLY A 28 14.04 -6.10 5.68
CA GLY A 28 15.29 -5.48 6.14
C GLY A 28 16.55 -6.28 5.82
N GLN A 29 16.42 -7.53 5.39
CA GLN A 29 17.54 -8.36 4.91
C GLN A 29 17.87 -8.08 3.43
N HIS A 30 16.97 -7.42 2.70
CA HIS A 30 17.06 -7.24 1.25
C HIS A 30 17.11 -5.78 0.80
N ARG A 31 16.47 -4.88 1.54
CA ARG A 31 16.40 -3.45 1.20
C ARG A 31 16.38 -2.57 2.44
N LYS A 32 16.56 -1.27 2.25
CA LYS A 32 16.34 -0.29 3.32
C LYS A 32 14.86 -0.28 3.71
N THR A 33 14.61 -0.32 5.01
CA THR A 33 13.27 -0.25 5.60
C THR A 33 13.18 0.92 6.58
N GLY A 34 11.95 1.33 6.88
CA GLY A 34 11.66 2.45 7.74
C GLY A 34 10.29 3.06 7.47
N LEU A 35 10.08 4.20 8.13
CA LEU A 35 8.96 5.09 7.88
C LEU A 35 9.39 6.09 6.81
N MET A 36 8.56 6.29 5.80
CA MET A 36 8.80 7.31 4.78
C MET A 36 8.80 8.70 5.42
N ASP A 37 9.76 9.54 5.07
CA ASP A 37 9.79 10.95 5.45
C ASP A 37 8.96 11.83 4.50
N MET A 38 8.70 13.06 4.92
CA MET A 38 7.85 13.97 4.14
C MET A 38 8.52 14.44 2.85
N ASP A 39 9.85 14.57 2.81
CA ASP A 39 10.57 15.01 1.61
C ASP A 39 10.47 13.98 0.48
N THR A 40 10.66 12.70 0.81
CA THR A 40 10.48 11.57 -0.10
C THR A 40 9.03 11.47 -0.55
N PHE A 41 8.09 11.65 0.37
CA PHE A 41 6.66 11.65 0.06
C PHE A 41 6.27 12.78 -0.90
N ASP A 42 6.75 14.00 -0.66
CA ASP A 42 6.51 15.15 -1.52
C ASP A 42 7.09 14.95 -2.92
N ALA A 43 8.29 14.36 -3.04
CA ALA A 43 8.86 13.96 -4.32
C ALA A 43 8.00 12.92 -5.06
N ALA A 44 7.43 11.94 -4.34
CA ALA A 44 6.47 10.99 -4.92
C ALA A 44 5.19 11.69 -5.42
N LEU A 45 4.67 12.66 -4.67
CA LEU A 45 3.46 13.40 -5.03
C LEU A 45 3.62 14.26 -6.28
N VAL A 46 4.83 14.72 -6.61
CA VAL A 46 5.11 15.39 -7.90
C VAL A 46 4.70 14.48 -9.07
N TRP A 47 5.05 13.19 -8.99
CA TRP A 47 4.72 12.21 -10.02
C TRP A 47 3.24 11.80 -10.00
N VAL A 48 2.64 11.63 -8.83
CA VAL A 48 1.19 11.40 -8.72
C VAL A 48 0.42 12.54 -9.40
N ARG A 49 0.82 13.79 -9.16
CA ARG A 49 0.20 14.97 -9.79
C ARG A 49 0.41 14.94 -11.30
N HIS A 50 1.62 14.64 -11.77
CA HIS A 50 1.94 14.51 -13.20
C HIS A 50 1.02 13.49 -13.90
N PHE A 51 0.89 12.29 -13.34
CA PHE A 51 0.04 11.25 -13.89
C PHE A 51 -1.47 11.56 -13.75
N SER A 52 -1.85 12.34 -12.74
CA SER A 52 -3.22 12.85 -12.60
C SER A 52 -3.56 13.83 -13.72
N VAL A 53 -2.65 14.76 -14.05
CA VAL A 53 -2.81 15.71 -15.16
C VAL A 53 -2.84 14.98 -16.51
N LYS A 54 -2.03 13.94 -16.69
CA LYS A 54 -2.07 13.07 -17.88
C LYS A 54 -3.31 12.18 -17.96
N GLY A 55 -4.14 12.13 -16.91
CA GLY A 55 -5.36 11.31 -16.87
C GLY A 55 -5.11 9.80 -16.75
N THR A 56 -3.87 9.40 -16.43
CA THR A 56 -3.48 7.99 -16.30
C THR A 56 -3.63 7.48 -14.86
N GLN A 57 -3.50 8.37 -13.86
CA GLN A 57 -3.75 8.06 -12.45
C GLN A 57 -5.20 7.61 -12.20
N ARG A 58 -5.39 6.62 -11.32
CA ARG A 58 -6.71 6.00 -11.05
C ARG A 58 -7.12 6.02 -9.58
N GLU A 59 -6.17 5.85 -8.69
CA GLU A 59 -6.34 5.84 -7.24
C GLU A 59 -4.96 6.10 -6.62
N LEU A 60 -4.90 6.32 -5.32
CA LEU A 60 -3.63 6.31 -4.59
C LEU A 60 -3.80 5.56 -3.28
N ASN A 61 -3.11 4.43 -3.16
CA ASN A 61 -3.06 3.67 -1.92
C ASN A 61 -1.81 4.06 -1.12
N LEU A 62 -1.96 4.56 0.11
CA LEU A 62 -0.84 4.87 1.01
C LEU A 62 -0.45 3.63 1.82
N PHE A 63 -0.20 2.55 1.11
CA PHE A 63 0.13 1.22 1.63
C PHE A 63 1.17 0.57 0.71
N GLY A 64 1.95 -0.35 1.25
CA GLY A 64 2.90 -1.16 0.50
C GLY A 64 2.95 -2.57 1.07
N VAL A 65 4.00 -2.88 1.85
CA VAL A 65 4.12 -4.17 2.54
C VAL A 65 3.91 -4.04 4.05
N GLY A 66 4.37 -2.94 4.63
CA GLY A 66 4.26 -2.69 6.07
C GLY A 66 2.88 -2.20 6.52
N GLU A 67 2.81 -1.77 7.79
CA GLU A 67 1.61 -1.22 8.41
C GLU A 67 1.64 0.31 8.35
N PRO A 68 0.78 0.96 7.55
CA PRO A 68 0.81 2.41 7.33
C PRO A 68 0.53 3.22 8.59
N THR A 69 -0.27 2.69 9.52
CA THR A 69 -0.62 3.40 10.76
C THR A 69 0.54 3.48 11.76
N LEU A 70 1.68 2.85 11.48
CA LEU A 70 2.92 3.07 12.23
C LEU A 70 3.62 4.39 11.85
N ASN A 71 3.30 4.99 10.70
CA ASN A 71 3.88 6.29 10.34
C ASN A 71 3.09 7.42 11.03
N PRO A 72 3.70 8.18 11.97
CA PRO A 72 3.01 9.25 12.68
C PRO A 72 2.58 10.40 11.76
N LEU A 73 3.19 10.52 10.58
CA LEU A 73 2.86 11.53 9.57
C LEU A 73 1.68 11.11 8.67
N LEU A 74 1.09 9.93 8.85
CA LEU A 74 0.01 9.43 7.99
C LEU A 74 -1.15 10.45 7.81
N PRO A 75 -1.69 11.12 8.85
CA PRO A 75 -2.72 12.14 8.63
C PRO A 75 -2.27 13.28 7.70
N GLU A 76 -1.05 13.78 7.87
CA GLU A 76 -0.51 14.85 7.01
C GLU A 76 -0.28 14.35 5.57
N MET A 77 0.23 13.12 5.42
CA MET A 77 0.42 12.48 4.12
C MET A 77 -0.91 12.28 3.38
N ILE A 78 -1.98 11.87 4.07
CA ILE A 78 -3.34 11.79 3.51
C ILE A 78 -3.78 13.18 3.04
N SER A 79 -3.58 14.22 3.85
CA SER A 79 -3.99 15.59 3.51
C SER A 79 -3.31 16.10 2.24
N LYS A 80 -1.99 15.91 2.14
CA LYS A 80 -1.19 16.28 0.96
C LYS A 80 -1.60 15.47 -0.29
N ALA A 81 -1.77 14.16 -0.15
CA ALA A 81 -2.24 13.30 -1.24
C ALA A 81 -3.62 13.74 -1.74
N ARG A 82 -4.57 13.96 -0.82
CA ARG A 82 -5.93 14.36 -1.15
C ARG A 82 -5.98 15.71 -1.87
N ALA A 83 -5.12 16.66 -1.48
CA ALA A 83 -5.04 18.00 -2.08
C ALA A 83 -4.63 17.99 -3.56
N ILE A 84 -3.84 16.99 -3.99
CA ILE A 84 -3.38 16.91 -5.40
C ILE A 84 -4.19 15.91 -6.24
N MET A 85 -4.83 14.93 -5.60
CA MET A 85 -5.61 13.91 -6.28
C MET A 85 -6.94 14.50 -6.77
N PRO A 86 -7.40 14.20 -7.99
CA PRO A 86 -8.74 14.57 -8.44
C PRO A 86 -9.82 14.01 -7.52
N MET A 87 -10.82 14.81 -7.15
CA MET A 87 -11.85 14.44 -6.16
C MET A 87 -12.58 13.12 -6.43
N ARG A 88 -12.71 12.73 -7.70
CA ARG A 88 -13.35 11.47 -8.12
C ARG A 88 -12.47 10.23 -7.96
N LEU A 89 -11.18 10.39 -7.68
CA LEU A 89 -10.22 9.29 -7.54
C LEU A 89 -9.90 9.10 -6.04
N PRO A 90 -9.91 7.86 -5.54
CA PRO A 90 -9.78 7.62 -4.11
C PRO A 90 -8.33 7.73 -3.64
N VAL A 91 -8.16 8.26 -2.42
CA VAL A 91 -7.00 8.12 -1.55
C VAL A 91 -7.38 7.18 -0.41
N HIS A 92 -6.65 6.09 -0.23
CA HIS A 92 -7.01 5.04 0.71
C HIS A 92 -5.80 4.34 1.32
N ILE A 93 -6.06 3.48 2.32
CA ILE A 93 -5.06 2.60 2.95
C ILE A 93 -5.66 1.23 3.22
N ASN A 94 -4.78 0.24 3.35
CA ASN A 94 -5.07 -1.05 3.97
C ASN A 94 -4.36 -1.13 5.32
N THR A 95 -5.01 -1.68 6.34
CA THR A 95 -4.42 -1.72 7.68
C THR A 95 -4.82 -2.93 8.51
N ASN A 96 -3.94 -3.35 9.43
CA ASN A 96 -4.13 -4.48 10.34
C ASN A 96 -4.76 -4.10 11.70
N GLY A 97 -5.03 -2.82 11.95
CA GLY A 97 -5.60 -2.37 13.22
C GLY A 97 -4.58 -2.21 14.36
N HIS A 98 -3.30 -1.92 14.09
CA HIS A 98 -2.26 -1.87 15.12
C HIS A 98 -2.55 -0.86 16.25
N TRP A 99 -3.09 0.32 15.91
CA TRP A 99 -3.37 1.40 16.86
C TRP A 99 -4.51 1.08 17.85
N ILE A 100 -5.18 -0.05 17.69
CA ILE A 100 -6.25 -0.49 18.57
C ILE A 100 -5.69 -0.96 19.92
N ASP A 101 -6.22 -0.42 21.01
CA ASP A 101 -5.99 -0.91 22.36
C ASP A 101 -6.80 -2.20 22.59
N THR A 102 -6.09 -3.30 22.84
CA THR A 102 -6.67 -4.62 23.05
C THR A 102 -6.95 -4.95 24.51
N SER A 103 -6.61 -4.06 25.45
CA SER A 103 -6.86 -4.26 26.88
C SER A 103 -8.32 -4.03 27.29
N THR A 104 -9.09 -3.37 26.42
CA THR A 104 -10.49 -3.01 26.68
C THR A 104 -11.36 -3.05 25.43
N THR A 105 -12.61 -3.45 25.61
CA THR A 105 -13.66 -3.40 24.58
C THR A 105 -14.21 -2.00 24.35
N LEU A 106 -13.97 -1.08 25.29
CA LEU A 106 -14.39 0.32 25.16
C LEU A 106 -13.55 1.01 24.09
N ILE A 107 -14.18 1.88 23.29
CA ILE A 107 -13.45 2.78 22.40
C ILE A 107 -12.86 3.90 23.25
N THR A 108 -11.53 4.04 23.19
CA THR A 108 -10.81 5.09 23.91
C THR A 108 -10.92 6.43 23.17
N GLU A 109 -10.73 7.53 23.89
CA GLU A 109 -10.68 8.86 23.29
C GLU A 109 -9.55 8.99 22.26
N ALA A 110 -8.40 8.38 22.53
CA ALA A 110 -7.24 8.40 21.61
C ALA A 110 -7.52 7.66 20.30
N GLU A 111 -8.17 6.48 20.34
CA GLU A 111 -8.58 5.75 19.14
C GLU A 111 -9.58 6.54 18.31
N MET A 112 -10.56 7.16 18.97
CA MET A 112 -11.58 7.98 18.32
C MET A 112 -10.99 9.26 17.72
N ASP A 113 -10.10 9.94 18.44
CA ASP A 113 -9.40 11.13 17.94
C ASP A 113 -8.54 10.78 16.72
N TYR A 114 -7.79 9.68 16.77
CA TYR A 114 -7.01 9.23 15.63
C TYR A 114 -7.86 8.99 14.39
N ALA A 115 -8.99 8.29 14.54
CA ALA A 115 -9.91 8.05 13.42
C ALA A 115 -10.52 9.35 12.88
N LYS A 116 -10.86 10.32 13.75
CA LYS A 116 -11.31 11.64 13.33
C LYS A 116 -10.23 12.36 12.53
N ARG A 117 -8.96 12.33 12.96
CA ARG A 117 -7.84 12.94 12.22
C ARG A 117 -7.68 12.31 10.84
N LEU A 118 -7.78 10.99 10.71
CA LEU A 118 -7.75 10.34 9.39
C LEU A 118 -8.91 10.82 8.51
N LYS A 119 -10.12 10.88 9.06
CA LYS A 119 -11.31 11.38 8.33
C LYS A 119 -11.14 12.83 7.86
N THR A 120 -10.74 13.73 8.75
CA THR A 120 -10.58 15.16 8.43
C THR A 120 -9.41 15.43 7.50
N SER A 121 -8.41 14.56 7.48
CA SER A 121 -7.31 14.60 6.50
C SER A 121 -7.78 14.31 5.07
N GLY A 122 -8.99 13.74 4.90
CA GLY A 122 -9.62 13.55 3.60
C GLY A 122 -9.42 12.17 3.00
N ILE A 123 -9.22 11.13 3.82
CA ILE A 123 -9.20 9.75 3.34
C ILE A 123 -10.59 9.34 2.83
N ASP A 124 -10.63 8.62 1.70
CA ASP A 124 -11.89 8.20 1.08
C ASP A 124 -12.40 6.89 1.70
N HIS A 125 -11.51 5.90 1.87
CA HIS A 125 -11.83 4.65 2.54
C HIS A 125 -10.61 4.02 3.21
N ILE A 126 -10.87 3.14 4.19
CA ILE A 126 -9.86 2.35 4.89
C ILE A 126 -10.27 0.89 4.89
N ASP A 127 -9.51 0.07 4.19
CA ASP A 127 -9.69 -1.37 4.20
C ASP A 127 -8.98 -1.98 5.41
N ILE A 128 -9.67 -2.87 6.12
CA ILE A 128 -9.12 -3.57 7.29
C ILE A 128 -8.80 -5.00 6.89
N THR A 129 -7.58 -5.47 7.15
CA THR A 129 -7.23 -6.87 7.00
C THR A 129 -7.49 -7.62 8.31
N GLY A 130 -8.26 -8.70 8.23
CA GLY A 130 -8.78 -9.45 9.38
C GLY A 130 -7.79 -10.33 10.14
N HIS A 131 -6.58 -9.85 10.44
CA HIS A 131 -5.51 -10.64 11.08
C HIS A 131 -5.78 -11.00 12.54
N ASP A 132 -6.60 -10.21 13.23
CA ASP A 132 -7.02 -10.44 14.62
C ASP A 132 -8.46 -10.00 14.79
N ALA A 133 -9.33 -10.93 15.19
CA ALA A 133 -10.77 -10.70 15.23
C ALA A 133 -11.15 -9.54 16.16
N PHE A 134 -10.46 -9.37 17.29
CA PHE A 134 -10.75 -8.32 18.26
C PHE A 134 -10.42 -6.93 17.71
N ARG A 135 -9.18 -6.74 17.22
CA ARG A 135 -8.73 -5.49 16.61
C ARG A 135 -9.60 -5.11 15.42
N THR A 136 -9.88 -6.06 14.55
CA THR A 136 -10.74 -5.85 13.39
C THR A 136 -12.14 -5.41 13.81
N ALA A 137 -12.76 -6.11 14.76
CA ALA A 137 -14.10 -5.78 15.24
C ALA A 137 -14.16 -4.37 15.86
N LYS A 138 -13.14 -3.97 16.63
CA LYS A 138 -13.09 -2.65 17.27
C LYS A 138 -12.78 -1.54 16.25
N ALA A 139 -11.85 -1.76 15.31
CA ALA A 139 -11.54 -0.83 14.23
C ALA A 139 -12.76 -0.52 13.35
N ILE A 140 -13.55 -1.53 12.97
CA ILE A 140 -14.79 -1.35 12.20
C ILE A 140 -15.75 -0.39 12.92
N ARG A 141 -15.97 -0.59 14.23
CA ARG A 141 -16.88 0.26 15.03
C ARG A 141 -16.39 1.71 15.10
N ILE A 142 -15.08 1.89 15.28
CA ILE A 142 -14.46 3.22 15.32
C ILE A 142 -14.65 3.94 13.97
N PHE A 143 -14.34 3.27 12.85
CA PHE A 143 -14.49 3.86 11.53
C PHE A 143 -15.94 4.14 11.16
N GLN A 144 -16.87 3.25 11.49
CA GLN A 144 -18.31 3.50 11.35
C GLN A 144 -18.76 4.74 12.14
N ALA A 145 -18.25 4.93 13.37
CA ALA A 145 -18.61 6.07 14.21
C ALA A 145 -18.14 7.43 13.64
N VAL A 146 -17.06 7.45 12.84
CA VAL A 146 -16.55 8.67 12.19
C VAL A 146 -16.94 8.78 10.71
N GLY A 147 -17.74 7.86 10.19
CA GLY A 147 -18.15 7.84 8.78
C GLY A 147 -17.01 7.55 7.80
N ILE A 148 -16.05 6.71 8.19
CA ILE A 148 -15.07 6.10 7.29
C ILE A 148 -15.64 4.76 6.83
N CYS A 149 -15.69 4.56 5.51
CA CYS A 149 -16.09 3.31 4.89
C CYS A 149 -14.85 2.50 4.46
N GLY A 150 -15.03 1.22 4.14
CA GLY A 150 -13.99 0.37 3.57
C GLY A 150 -14.37 -1.10 3.59
N ASN A 151 -13.50 -1.93 3.03
CA ASN A 151 -13.69 -3.37 2.91
C ASN A 151 -12.99 -4.11 4.05
N LEU A 152 -13.47 -5.32 4.30
CA LEU A 152 -12.80 -6.29 5.15
C LEU A 152 -12.09 -7.31 4.25
N SER A 153 -10.77 -7.39 4.34
CA SER A 153 -9.96 -8.34 3.56
C SER A 153 -9.53 -9.54 4.39
N PHE A 154 -9.70 -10.72 3.80
CA PHE A 154 -9.15 -12.01 4.27
C PHE A 154 -8.38 -12.71 3.13
N ASP A 155 -7.79 -11.95 2.22
CA ASP A 155 -7.23 -12.50 0.97
C ASP A 155 -6.09 -13.47 1.22
N TYR A 156 -5.36 -13.33 2.33
CA TYR A 156 -4.36 -14.32 2.75
C TYR A 156 -4.92 -15.74 3.01
N ILE A 157 -6.26 -15.87 3.11
CA ILE A 157 -7.02 -17.12 3.22
C ILE A 157 -7.79 -17.40 1.92
N THR A 158 -8.55 -16.42 1.42
CA THR A 158 -9.53 -16.63 0.33
C THR A 158 -8.91 -16.57 -1.06
N GLN A 159 -7.82 -15.80 -1.22
CA GLN A 159 -7.08 -15.60 -2.46
C GLN A 159 -5.57 -15.54 -2.17
N PRO A 160 -5.01 -16.57 -1.52
CA PRO A 160 -3.68 -16.49 -0.96
C PRO A 160 -2.66 -16.37 -2.09
N ASN A 161 -1.68 -15.48 -1.90
CA ASN A 161 -0.51 -15.43 -2.76
C ASN A 161 0.75 -15.59 -1.92
N ASN A 162 1.75 -16.23 -2.52
CA ASN A 162 3.04 -16.50 -1.91
C ASN A 162 4.07 -15.42 -2.26
N TRP A 163 3.60 -14.20 -2.58
CA TRP A 163 4.46 -13.08 -2.96
C TRP A 163 5.42 -13.42 -4.10
N ALA A 164 4.92 -14.14 -5.10
CA ALA A 164 5.71 -14.63 -6.23
C ALA A 164 6.94 -15.48 -5.82
N GLY A 165 6.81 -16.22 -4.73
CA GLY A 165 7.85 -17.12 -4.21
C GLY A 165 8.75 -16.51 -3.13
N GLN A 166 8.53 -15.26 -2.72
CA GLN A 166 9.30 -14.63 -1.63
C GLN A 166 8.95 -15.17 -0.24
N VAL A 167 7.80 -15.84 -0.10
CA VAL A 167 7.40 -16.50 1.16
C VAL A 167 6.95 -17.93 0.89
N ASP A 168 7.23 -18.82 1.83
CA ASP A 168 6.69 -20.18 1.84
C ASP A 168 5.22 -20.15 2.28
N TRP A 169 4.33 -19.88 1.33
CA TRP A 169 2.88 -19.82 1.50
C TRP A 169 2.15 -20.37 0.28
N PHE A 170 0.82 -20.45 0.37
CA PHE A 170 -0.02 -20.91 -0.74
C PHE A 170 0.03 -19.95 -1.93
N LYS A 171 0.17 -20.51 -3.13
CA LYS A 171 -0.04 -19.80 -4.41
C LYS A 171 -1.52 -19.91 -4.81
N PRO A 172 -2.11 -18.92 -5.52
CA PRO A 172 -3.47 -19.05 -6.03
C PRO A 172 -3.58 -20.28 -6.94
N MET A 173 -4.66 -21.04 -6.80
CA MET A 173 -4.93 -22.21 -7.66
C MET A 173 -5.55 -21.84 -9.02
N TYR A 174 -5.72 -20.54 -9.29
CA TYR A 174 -6.25 -20.01 -10.54
C TYR A 174 -5.26 -19.04 -11.19
N ASN A 175 -5.29 -18.97 -12.52
CA ASN A 175 -4.57 -17.94 -13.26
C ASN A 175 -5.36 -16.62 -13.21
N ALA A 176 -4.78 -15.57 -12.65
CA ALA A 176 -5.45 -14.27 -12.48
C ALA A 176 -5.49 -13.41 -13.76
N GLY A 177 -5.18 -13.99 -14.92
CA GLY A 177 -5.13 -13.29 -16.20
C GLY A 177 -3.91 -12.38 -16.35
N PRO A 178 -3.94 -11.42 -17.31
CA PRO A 178 -2.80 -10.54 -17.59
C PRO A 178 -2.44 -9.62 -16.42
N CYS A 179 -1.13 -9.44 -16.17
CA CYS A 179 -0.63 -8.59 -15.09
C CYS A 179 -1.08 -7.12 -15.26
N PRO A 180 -1.86 -6.57 -14.31
CA PRO A 180 -2.33 -5.19 -14.40
C PRO A 180 -1.18 -4.18 -14.23
N TRP A 181 -0.15 -4.53 -13.45
CA TRP A 181 0.97 -3.65 -13.15
C TRP A 181 1.78 -3.29 -14.41
N LEU A 182 2.28 -4.32 -15.09
CA LEU A 182 3.05 -4.16 -16.33
C LEU A 182 2.17 -3.67 -17.49
N GLY A 183 0.93 -4.17 -17.57
CA GLY A 183 -0.02 -3.84 -18.63
C GLY A 183 -0.59 -2.43 -18.57
N ARG A 184 -0.40 -1.71 -17.46
CA ARG A 184 -0.84 -0.31 -17.29
C ARG A 184 0.28 0.64 -16.89
N GLY A 185 1.52 0.17 -16.78
CA GLY A 185 2.64 1.02 -16.32
C GLY A 185 2.45 1.51 -14.90
N GLN A 186 1.84 0.69 -14.04
CA GLN A 186 1.70 0.98 -12.62
C GLN A 186 3.00 0.63 -11.91
N VAL A 187 3.37 1.46 -10.94
CA VAL A 187 4.52 1.23 -10.05
C VAL A 187 4.11 1.50 -8.60
N MET A 188 4.93 1.00 -7.68
CA MET A 188 4.86 1.34 -6.27
C MET A 188 6.11 2.14 -5.88
N VAL A 189 5.93 3.20 -5.11
CA VAL A 189 7.02 3.92 -4.45
C VAL A 189 7.25 3.26 -3.09
N MET A 190 8.47 2.82 -2.81
CA MET A 190 8.88 2.21 -1.56
C MET A 190 9.19 3.27 -0.50
N SER A 191 9.21 2.88 0.78
CA SER A 191 9.44 3.77 1.92
C SER A 191 10.77 4.55 1.91
N ASP A 192 11.75 4.12 1.11
CA ASP A 192 13.04 4.79 0.92
C ASP A 192 13.12 5.62 -0.36
N GLY A 193 12.01 5.78 -1.09
CA GLY A 193 11.93 6.54 -2.34
C GLY A 193 12.29 5.75 -3.60
N ASN A 194 12.67 4.47 -3.47
CA ASN A 194 12.83 3.60 -4.64
C ASN A 194 11.48 3.34 -5.32
N VAL A 195 11.52 3.16 -6.64
CA VAL A 195 10.34 2.85 -7.46
C VAL A 195 10.44 1.43 -7.96
N THR A 196 9.55 0.56 -7.47
CA THR A 196 9.48 -0.85 -7.89
C THR A 196 8.32 -1.09 -8.85
N ARG A 197 8.47 -2.14 -9.69
CA ARG A 197 7.53 -2.55 -10.74
C ARG A 197 6.15 -2.93 -10.22
N CYS A 198 6.01 -3.44 -9.00
CA CYS A 198 4.71 -3.78 -8.42
C CYS A 198 4.73 -3.93 -6.90
N CYS A 199 3.55 -3.93 -6.27
CA CYS A 199 3.43 -4.14 -4.83
C CYS A 199 3.87 -5.54 -4.35
N ILE A 200 3.99 -6.53 -5.25
CA ILE A 200 4.44 -7.88 -4.89
C ILE A 200 5.96 -7.92 -4.67
N ASP A 201 6.74 -6.99 -5.22
CA ASP A 201 8.20 -6.93 -5.05
C ASP A 201 8.61 -6.34 -3.69
N ALA A 202 8.25 -7.04 -2.62
CA ALA A 202 8.50 -6.62 -1.25
C ALA A 202 10.00 -6.42 -0.93
N PHE A 203 10.87 -7.19 -1.59
CA PHE A 203 12.32 -7.12 -1.39
C PHE A 203 13.03 -6.12 -2.30
N GLY A 204 12.31 -5.44 -3.20
CA GLY A 204 12.89 -4.42 -4.08
C GLY A 204 13.91 -5.00 -5.07
N THR A 205 13.67 -6.21 -5.58
CA THR A 205 14.56 -6.85 -6.56
C THR A 205 14.37 -6.29 -7.97
N GLY A 206 13.25 -5.60 -8.20
CA GLY A 206 12.84 -5.00 -9.47
C GLY A 206 12.74 -3.49 -9.41
N ILE A 207 13.73 -2.80 -8.82
CA ILE A 207 13.80 -1.33 -8.85
C ILE A 207 13.97 -0.82 -10.30
N LEU A 208 13.28 0.26 -10.61
CA LEU A 208 13.32 0.97 -11.90
C LEU A 208 14.08 2.30 -11.82
N GLY A 209 14.13 2.89 -10.62
CA GLY A 209 14.71 4.18 -10.33
C GLY A 209 14.22 4.66 -8.96
N THR A 210 14.25 5.97 -8.75
CA THR A 210 13.81 6.65 -7.53
C THR A 210 12.81 7.75 -7.86
N VAL A 211 12.12 8.28 -6.85
CA VAL A 211 11.22 9.45 -7.00
C VAL A 211 11.91 10.70 -7.57
N HIS A 212 13.24 10.75 -7.58
CA HIS A 212 14.03 11.85 -8.13
C HIS A 212 14.37 11.68 -9.61
N ASP A 213 14.13 10.51 -10.20
CA ASP A 213 14.36 10.23 -11.62
C ASP A 213 13.18 10.65 -12.49
N GLN A 214 13.39 10.79 -13.80
CA GLN A 214 12.34 11.10 -14.78
C GLN A 214 11.45 9.88 -15.07
N LEU A 215 10.53 9.56 -14.15
CA LEU A 215 9.76 8.30 -14.17
C LEU A 215 8.98 8.05 -15.45
N ASP A 216 8.37 9.06 -16.05
CA ASP A 216 7.52 8.88 -17.24
C ASP A 216 8.29 8.55 -18.53
N THR A 217 9.62 8.51 -18.47
CA THR A 217 10.48 8.03 -19.56
C THR A 217 10.87 6.56 -19.41
N ILE A 218 10.75 6.01 -18.20
CA ILE A 218 11.22 4.66 -17.85
C ILE A 218 10.25 3.61 -18.38
N GLU A 219 10.79 2.58 -19.03
CA GLU A 219 10.01 1.44 -19.48
C GLU A 219 9.82 0.40 -18.37
N VAL A 220 8.59 -0.10 -18.24
CA VAL A 220 8.27 -1.28 -17.46
C VAL A 220 8.32 -2.52 -18.35
N SER A 221 8.99 -3.55 -17.84
CA SER A 221 9.12 -4.86 -18.46
C SER A 221 9.09 -5.95 -17.38
N PRO A 222 8.71 -7.19 -17.74
CA PRO A 222 8.87 -8.36 -16.87
C PRO A 222 10.31 -8.48 -16.34
N PHE A 223 10.44 -9.07 -15.15
CA PHE A 223 11.73 -9.34 -14.49
C PHE A 223 11.65 -10.64 -13.70
N ALA A 224 12.75 -11.11 -13.12
CA ALA A 224 12.85 -12.46 -12.52
C ALA A 224 11.73 -12.82 -11.53
N LEU A 225 11.27 -11.88 -10.69
CA LEU A 225 10.17 -12.15 -9.75
C LEU A 225 8.84 -12.50 -10.46
N CYS A 226 8.64 -12.03 -11.70
CA CYS A 226 7.43 -12.29 -12.45
C CYS A 226 7.21 -13.79 -12.73
N ASP A 227 8.27 -14.59 -12.82
CA ASP A 227 8.20 -16.03 -13.10
C ASP A 227 7.47 -16.79 -11.98
N GLY A 228 7.59 -16.33 -10.74
CA GLY A 228 6.89 -16.88 -9.58
C GLY A 228 5.45 -16.37 -9.41
N CYS A 229 5.07 -15.30 -10.12
CA CYS A 229 3.80 -14.61 -9.93
C CYS A 229 2.58 -15.44 -10.37
N HIS A 230 1.41 -15.07 -9.89
CA HIS A 230 0.12 -15.66 -10.28
C HIS A 230 -0.55 -14.93 -11.45
N HIS A 231 -0.04 -13.74 -11.80
CA HIS A 231 -0.44 -13.02 -13.01
C HIS A 231 0.41 -13.42 -14.20
N GLN A 232 -0.20 -13.43 -15.39
CA GLN A 232 0.49 -13.69 -16.63
C GLN A 232 1.17 -12.42 -17.15
N THR A 233 2.47 -12.45 -17.34
CA THR A 233 3.16 -11.43 -18.13
C THR A 233 2.88 -11.75 -19.61
N LYS A 234 2.34 -10.79 -20.37
CA LYS A 234 2.09 -11.03 -21.80
C LYS A 234 3.40 -11.45 -22.49
N SER A 235 3.37 -12.58 -23.20
CA SER A 235 4.35 -12.94 -24.24
C SER A 235 4.25 -11.99 -25.42
#